data_AF-A0A443M055-F1
#
_entry.id   AF-A0A443M055-F1
#
_cell.length_a   1.000
_cell.length_b   1.000
_cell.length_c   1.000
_cell.angle_alpha   90.00
_cell.angle_beta   90.00
_cell.angle_gamma   90.00
#
_symmetry.space_group_name_H-M   'P 1'
#
loop_
_entity.id
_entity.type
_entity.pdbx_description
1 polymer ?
#
loop_
_entity_poly.entity_id
_entity_poly.type
_entity_poly.pdbx_seq_one_letter_code
_entity_poly.pdbx_strand_id
1 'polypeptide(L)'
;MIRALMEGLIREAGGMEAAAALISAALGREVGKGTISRRQSGQLEWPLIEILALERAIGSQSVRRWLAQTLPEATSVDLLAEVAVSSREHGEAMSAVLDYATGRGDRSRARKEITESLEVMRRMSARLEGEE
;
A
#
# COMPACT_ATOMS: atom_id res chain seq x y z
N MET A 1 19.71 9.86 6.55
CA MET A 1 18.62 8.87 6.39
C MET A 1 18.81 8.03 5.12
N ILE A 2 18.77 8.63 3.92
CA ILE A 2 18.94 7.88 2.66
C ILE A 2 20.22 7.03 2.60
N ARG A 3 21.36 7.52 3.11
CA ARG A 3 22.62 6.74 3.14
C ARG A 3 22.53 5.46 3.96
N ALA A 4 21.78 5.44 5.05
CA ALA A 4 21.60 4.24 5.87
C ALA A 4 20.72 3.20 5.16
N LEU A 5 19.66 3.66 4.48
CA LEU A 5 18.82 2.80 3.63
C LEU A 5 19.64 2.22 2.47
N MET A 6 20.45 3.05 1.81
CA MET A 6 21.35 2.60 0.75
C MET A 6 22.42 1.66 1.26
N GLU A 7 22.93 1.82 2.48
CA GLU A 7 23.86 0.87 3.08
C GLU A 7 23.23 -0.52 3.23
N GLY A 8 21.97 -0.57 3.69
CA GLY A 8 21.19 -1.79 3.77
C GLY A 8 21.05 -2.46 2.40
N LEU A 9 20.62 -1.70 1.39
CA LEU A 9 20.48 -2.21 0.01
C LEU A 9 21.81 -2.68 -0.57
N ILE A 10 22.92 -1.97 -0.33
CA ILE A 10 24.25 -2.39 -0.78
C ILE A 10 24.66 -3.71 -0.10
N ARG A 11 24.33 -3.88 1.17
CA ARG A 11 24.61 -5.13 1.91
C ARG A 11 23.77 -6.28 1.37
N GLU A 12 22.48 -6.07 1.14
CA GLU A 12 21.56 -7.04 0.54
C GLU A 12 22.00 -7.44 -0.88
N ALA A 13 22.55 -6.50 -1.66
CA ALA A 13 23.11 -6.77 -2.98
C ALA A 13 24.36 -7.67 -2.95
N GLY A 14 25.01 -7.86 -1.79
CA GLY A 14 26.31 -8.55 -1.69
C GLY A 14 27.53 -7.61 -1.72
N GLY A 15 27.34 -6.32 -1.50
CA GLY A 15 28.40 -5.31 -1.40
C GLY A 15 28.39 -4.30 -2.55
N MET A 16 29.30 -3.30 -2.46
CA MET A 16 29.32 -2.15 -3.39
C MET A 16 29.52 -2.53 -4.85
N GLU A 17 30.27 -3.61 -5.10
CA GLU A 17 30.59 -4.09 -6.44
C GLU A 17 29.39 -4.76 -7.11
N ALA A 18 28.69 -5.60 -6.35
CA ALA A 18 27.45 -6.20 -6.80
C ALA A 18 26.35 -5.14 -7.00
N ALA A 19 26.22 -4.18 -6.06
CA ALA A 19 25.28 -3.07 -6.22
C ALA A 19 25.55 -2.25 -7.50
N ALA A 20 26.82 -1.92 -7.76
CA ALA A 20 27.26 -1.25 -8.98
C ALA A 20 26.88 -2.04 -10.25
N ALA A 21 27.14 -3.35 -10.26
CA ALA A 21 26.80 -4.23 -11.38
C ALA A 21 25.29 -4.30 -11.62
N LEU A 22 24.48 -4.45 -10.56
CA LEU A 22 23.01 -4.51 -10.65
C LEU A 22 22.43 -3.20 -11.20
N ILE A 23 22.89 -2.05 -10.72
CA ILE A 23 22.44 -0.75 -11.24
C ILE A 23 22.86 -0.58 -12.70
N SER A 24 24.08 -0.99 -13.05
CA SER A 24 24.57 -0.88 -14.42
C SER A 24 23.74 -1.72 -15.38
N ALA A 25 23.46 -2.97 -15.02
CA ALA A 25 22.63 -3.88 -15.78
C ALA A 25 21.20 -3.35 -15.94
N ALA A 26 20.62 -2.80 -14.87
CA ALA A 26 19.26 -2.27 -14.89
C ALA A 26 19.10 -1.00 -15.73
N LEU A 27 20.14 -0.17 -15.82
CA LEU A 27 20.08 1.13 -16.51
C LEU A 27 20.75 1.16 -17.88
N GLY A 28 21.45 0.09 -18.28
CA GLY A 28 22.18 0.04 -19.54
C GLY A 28 23.35 1.02 -19.61
N ARG A 29 23.87 1.49 -18.47
CA ARG A 29 25.04 2.38 -18.38
C ARG A 29 25.97 1.96 -17.26
N GLU A 30 27.25 2.23 -17.41
CA GLU A 30 28.24 1.84 -16.41
C GLU A 30 28.15 2.70 -15.14
N VAL A 31 28.04 2.04 -13.99
CA VAL A 31 28.17 2.62 -12.66
C VAL A 31 29.28 1.87 -11.93
N GLY A 32 30.40 2.54 -11.68
CA GLY A 32 31.53 1.93 -10.97
C GLY A 32 31.38 1.93 -9.46
N LYS A 33 32.03 0.96 -8.80
CA LYS A 33 32.17 0.86 -7.33
C LYS A 33 32.62 2.18 -6.67
N GLY A 34 33.56 2.90 -7.30
CA GLY A 34 34.02 4.20 -6.81
C GLY A 34 32.91 5.26 -6.76
N THR A 35 31.97 5.23 -7.70
CA THR A 35 30.80 6.12 -7.69
C THR A 35 29.85 5.77 -6.54
N ILE A 36 29.58 4.47 -6.31
CA ILE A 36 28.80 4.00 -5.17
C ILE A 36 29.45 4.44 -3.84
N SER A 37 30.76 4.27 -3.71
CA SER A 37 31.53 4.67 -2.53
C SER A 37 31.45 6.18 -2.26
N ARG A 38 31.63 7.02 -3.30
CA ARG A 38 31.50 8.49 -3.17
C ARG A 38 30.09 8.92 -2.77
N ARG A 39 29.05 8.20 -3.20
CA ARG A 39 27.69 8.48 -2.74
C ARG A 39 27.45 8.07 -1.31
N GLN A 40 28.03 6.93 -0.91
CA GLN A 40 27.94 6.45 0.45
C GLN A 40 28.71 7.36 1.43
N SER A 41 29.79 8.00 1.00
CA SER A 41 30.50 9.02 1.78
C SER A 41 29.84 10.41 1.74
N GLY A 42 28.82 10.60 0.89
CA GLY A 42 28.12 11.88 0.72
C GLY A 42 28.86 12.90 -0.17
N GLN A 43 29.93 12.50 -0.84
CA GLN A 43 30.61 13.33 -1.84
C GLN A 43 29.81 13.46 -3.14
N LEU A 44 28.93 12.51 -3.42
CA LEU A 44 27.97 12.54 -4.52
C LEU A 44 26.56 12.27 -4.00
N GLU A 45 25.56 12.83 -4.66
CA GLU A 45 24.17 12.51 -4.37
C GLU A 45 23.76 11.16 -4.97
N TRP A 46 22.71 10.58 -4.41
CA TRP A 46 22.07 9.38 -4.94
C TRP A 46 20.97 9.74 -5.94
N PRO A 47 21.13 9.44 -7.23
CA PRO A 47 20.07 9.65 -8.21
C PRO A 47 18.92 8.70 -7.94
N LEU A 48 17.70 9.23 -7.93
CA LEU A 48 16.48 8.43 -7.69
C LEU A 48 16.38 7.22 -8.61
N ILE A 49 16.72 7.37 -9.90
CA ILE A 49 16.69 6.28 -10.88
C ILE A 49 17.60 5.11 -10.49
N GLU A 50 18.75 5.39 -9.87
CA GLU A 50 19.68 4.35 -9.42
C GLU A 50 19.23 3.67 -8.13
N ILE A 51 18.60 4.43 -7.23
CA ILE A 51 17.96 3.88 -6.03
C ILE A 51 16.87 2.89 -6.44
N LEU A 52 15.96 3.31 -7.34
CA LEU A 52 14.85 2.48 -7.81
C LEU A 52 15.33 1.26 -8.59
N ALA A 53 16.38 1.40 -9.39
CA ALA A 53 17.01 0.29 -10.10
C ALA A 53 17.54 -0.77 -9.14
N LEU A 54 18.26 -0.36 -8.09
CA LEU A 54 18.80 -1.26 -7.10
C LEU A 54 17.70 -1.94 -6.27
N GLU A 55 16.71 -1.19 -5.81
CA GLU A 55 15.53 -1.73 -5.12
C GLU A 55 14.83 -2.81 -5.94
N ARG A 56 14.59 -2.55 -7.23
CA ARG A 56 13.95 -3.50 -8.14
C ARG A 56 14.81 -4.74 -8.36
N ALA A 57 16.12 -4.59 -8.51
CA ALA A 57 17.04 -5.71 -8.72
C ALA A 57 17.11 -6.65 -7.51
N ILE A 58 17.01 -6.11 -6.29
CA ILE A 58 17.06 -6.87 -5.04
C ILE A 58 15.66 -7.38 -4.62
N GLY A 59 14.59 -6.76 -5.12
CA GLY A 59 13.22 -7.04 -4.66
C GLY A 59 12.87 -6.35 -3.33
N SER A 60 13.67 -5.36 -2.92
CA SER A 60 13.48 -4.58 -1.70
C SER A 60 12.74 -3.26 -2.01
N GLN A 61 11.97 -2.77 -1.05
CA GLN A 61 11.20 -1.51 -1.16
C GLN A 61 11.47 -0.57 0.02
N SER A 62 12.63 -0.70 0.67
CA SER A 62 12.95 0.03 1.90
C SER A 62 12.95 1.55 1.73
N VAL A 63 13.46 2.07 0.61
CA VAL A 63 13.45 3.50 0.29
C VAL A 63 12.06 3.96 -0.13
N ARG A 64 11.36 3.17 -0.96
CA ARG A 64 9.97 3.51 -1.36
C ARG A 64 9.01 3.53 -0.18
N ARG A 65 9.10 2.59 0.75
CA ARG A 65 8.32 2.60 2.00
C ARG A 65 8.64 3.82 2.85
N TRP A 66 9.93 4.15 2.98
CA TRP A 66 10.34 5.35 3.70
C TRP A 66 9.79 6.63 3.06
N LEU A 67 9.85 6.76 1.73
CA LEU A 67 9.24 7.89 1.01
C LEU A 67 7.72 7.93 1.21
N ALA A 68 7.04 6.78 1.18
CA ALA A 68 5.60 6.71 1.40
C ALA A 68 5.20 7.17 2.81
N GLN A 69 6.02 6.92 3.84
CA GLN A 69 5.81 7.43 5.20
C GLN A 69 5.94 8.95 5.31
N THR A 70 6.60 9.61 4.36
CA THR A 70 6.74 11.06 4.32
C THR A 70 5.62 11.77 3.57
N LEU A 71 4.78 11.00 2.85
CA LEU A 71 3.54 11.51 2.31
C LEU A 71 2.52 11.62 3.46
N PRO A 72 1.66 12.65 3.48
CA PRO A 72 0.47 12.61 4.31
C PRO A 72 -0.23 11.27 4.07
N GLU A 73 -0.76 10.63 5.12
CA GLU A 73 -1.65 9.48 4.93
C GLU A 73 -2.71 9.91 3.91
N ALA A 74 -2.60 9.43 2.68
CA ALA A 74 -3.79 9.25 1.87
C ALA A 74 -4.62 8.33 2.74
N THR A 75 -5.76 8.81 3.23
CA THR A 75 -6.68 8.09 4.12
C THR A 75 -6.82 6.68 3.57
N SER A 76 -6.01 5.74 4.05
CA SER A 76 -5.95 4.43 3.41
C SER A 76 -7.18 3.75 3.96
N VAL A 77 -8.27 3.84 3.20
CA VAL A 77 -9.50 3.15 3.52
C VAL A 77 -9.11 1.70 3.72
N ASP A 78 -9.20 1.22 4.96
CA ASP A 78 -9.02 -0.19 5.24
C ASP A 78 -10.22 -0.92 4.66
N LEU A 79 -10.09 -1.32 3.40
CA LEU A 79 -11.13 -2.03 2.66
C LEU A 79 -11.54 -3.33 3.38
N LEU A 80 -10.65 -3.95 4.15
CA LEU A 80 -10.98 -5.14 4.93
C LEU A 80 -11.91 -4.78 6.09
N ALA A 81 -11.63 -3.69 6.81
CA ALA A 81 -12.51 -3.19 7.85
C ALA A 81 -13.91 -2.82 7.30
N GLU A 82 -13.97 -2.16 6.15
CA GLU A 82 -15.25 -1.81 5.50
C GLU A 82 -16.02 -3.03 5.02
N VAL A 83 -15.36 -4.03 4.44
CA VAL A 83 -16.00 -5.31 4.07
C VAL A 83 -16.57 -6.01 5.31
N ALA A 84 -15.85 -6.00 6.44
CA ALA A 84 -16.31 -6.62 7.67
C ALA A 84 -17.57 -5.93 8.23
N VAL A 85 -17.62 -4.59 8.20
CA VAL A 85 -18.80 -3.82 8.60
C VAL A 85 -19.96 -4.10 7.63
N SER A 86 -19.72 -3.99 6.33
CA SER A 86 -20.74 -4.24 5.29
C SER A 86 -21.36 -5.63 5.39
N SER A 87 -20.53 -6.67 5.61
CA SER A 87 -21.01 -8.05 5.78
C SER A 87 -21.91 -8.21 7.01
N ARG A 88 -21.63 -7.50 8.10
CA ARG A 88 -22.46 -7.55 9.32
C ARG A 88 -23.83 -6.95 9.07
N GLU A 89 -23.87 -5.70 8.61
CA GLU A 89 -25.11 -4.96 8.37
C GLU A 89 -25.99 -5.66 7.31
N HIS A 90 -25.37 -6.22 6.27
CA HIS A 90 -26.10 -6.99 5.28
C HIS A 90 -26.70 -8.29 5.85
N GLY A 91 -25.97 -8.97 6.74
CA GLY A 91 -26.48 -10.14 7.46
C GLY A 91 -27.68 -9.80 8.36
N GLU A 92 -27.61 -8.68 9.07
CA GLU A 92 -28.70 -8.17 9.92
C GLU A 92 -29.94 -7.84 9.09
N ALA A 93 -29.77 -7.18 7.94
CA ALA A 93 -30.85 -6.92 6.98
C ALA A 93 -31.52 -8.22 6.48
N MET A 94 -30.72 -9.21 6.06
CA MET A 94 -31.25 -10.49 5.58
C MET A 94 -31.99 -11.26 6.68
N SER A 95 -31.48 -11.23 7.92
CA SER A 95 -32.13 -11.83 9.07
C SER A 95 -33.49 -11.19 9.35
N ALA A 96 -33.56 -9.85 9.35
CA ALA A 96 -34.81 -9.13 9.59
C ALA A 96 -35.85 -9.37 8.48
N VAL A 97 -35.43 -9.48 7.22
CA VAL A 97 -36.31 -9.86 6.10
C VAL A 97 -36.84 -11.28 6.28
N LEU A 98 -36.00 -12.23 6.69
CA LEU A 98 -36.41 -13.60 6.96
C LEU A 98 -37.40 -13.68 8.13
N ASP A 99 -37.15 -12.95 9.21
CA ASP A 99 -38.07 -12.89 10.35
C ASP A 99 -39.42 -12.29 9.95
N TYR A 100 -39.44 -11.23 9.14
CA TYR A 100 -40.66 -10.68 8.59
C TYR A 100 -41.40 -11.69 7.69
N ALA A 101 -40.69 -12.34 6.76
CA ALA A 101 -41.26 -13.34 5.85
C ALA A 101 -41.83 -14.57 6.57
N THR A 102 -41.25 -14.93 7.72
CA THR A 102 -41.69 -16.06 8.56
C THR A 102 -42.73 -15.65 9.62
N GLY A 103 -43.16 -14.38 9.64
CA GLY A 103 -44.13 -13.87 10.61
C GLY A 103 -43.60 -13.70 12.04
N ARG A 104 -42.28 -13.81 12.23
CA ARG A 104 -41.59 -13.64 13.53
C ARG A 104 -41.11 -12.20 13.75
N GLY A 105 -41.19 -11.34 12.73
CA GLY A 105 -40.74 -9.95 12.75
C GLY A 105 -41.72 -8.97 12.12
N ASP A 106 -41.40 -7.68 12.26
CA ASP A 106 -42.18 -6.56 11.72
C ASP A 106 -41.53 -6.01 10.44
N ARG A 107 -42.37 -5.61 9.48
CA ARG A 107 -42.02 -4.87 8.27
C ARG A 107 -41.20 -3.62 8.55
N SER A 108 -41.50 -2.90 9.64
CA SER A 108 -40.78 -1.65 9.99
C SER A 108 -39.31 -1.92 10.29
N ARG A 109 -39.02 -2.98 11.06
CA ARG A 109 -37.67 -3.45 11.34
C ARG A 109 -36.97 -3.89 10.07
N ALA A 110 -37.59 -4.78 9.28
CA ALA A 110 -37.00 -5.23 8.01
C ALA A 110 -36.63 -4.04 7.09
N ARG A 111 -37.47 -3.00 7.03
CA ARG A 111 -37.19 -1.79 6.25
C ARG A 111 -36.02 -0.98 6.81
N LYS A 112 -35.92 -0.84 8.13
CA LYS A 112 -34.81 -0.14 8.81
C LYS A 112 -33.48 -0.79 8.46
N GLU A 113 -33.38 -2.09 8.69
CA GLU A 113 -32.13 -2.86 8.51
C GLU A 113 -31.68 -2.87 7.02
N ILE A 114 -32.63 -2.99 6.07
CA ILE A 114 -32.32 -2.82 4.64
C ILE A 114 -31.74 -1.43 4.33
N THR A 115 -32.29 -0.38 4.97
CA THR A 115 -31.83 1.00 4.73
C THR A 115 -30.41 1.19 5.25
N GLU A 116 -30.11 0.68 6.45
CA GLU A 116 -28.77 0.72 7.05
C GLU A 116 -27.75 -0.05 6.18
N SER A 117 -28.10 -1.24 5.69
CA SER A 117 -27.26 -2.01 4.76
C SER A 117 -26.99 -1.24 3.44
N LEU A 118 -28.00 -0.56 2.88
CA LEU A 118 -27.84 0.25 1.67
C LEU A 118 -26.93 1.46 1.89
N GLU A 119 -27.01 2.12 3.05
CA GLU A 119 -26.14 3.26 3.38
C GLU A 119 -24.68 2.85 3.46
N VAL A 120 -24.38 1.68 4.05
CA VAL A 120 -23.02 1.14 4.11
C VAL A 120 -22.50 0.77 2.72
N MET A 121 -23.32 0.10 1.90
CA MET A 121 -22.93 -0.25 0.52
C MET A 121 -22.67 0.99 -0.34
N ARG A 122 -23.47 2.05 -0.20
CA ARG A 122 -23.25 3.33 -0.91
C ARG A 122 -21.95 3.99 -0.48
N ARG A 123 -21.67 4.04 0.83
CA ARG A 123 -20.43 4.58 1.37
C ARG A 123 -19.22 3.81 0.85
N MET A 124 -19.32 2.49 0.78
CA MET A 124 -18.27 1.64 0.23
C MET A 124 -18.05 1.91 -1.28
N SER A 125 -19.11 2.12 -2.06
CA SER A 125 -19.01 2.49 -3.49
C SER A 125 -18.29 3.82 -3.69
N ALA A 126 -18.73 4.88 -3.00
CA ALA A 126 -18.14 6.22 -3.13
C ALA A 126 -16.63 6.21 -2.84
N ARG A 127 -16.21 5.44 -1.82
CA ARG A 127 -14.80 5.25 -1.49
C ARG A 127 -14.01 4.50 -2.56
N LEU A 128 -14.61 3.53 -3.23
CA LEU A 128 -13.98 2.82 -4.36
C LEU A 128 -13.89 3.70 -5.62
N GLU A 129 -14.85 4.61 -5.80
CA GLU A 129 -14.90 5.56 -6.92
C GLU A 129 -13.97 6.77 -6.71
N GLY A 130 -13.42 6.95 -5.50
CA GLY A 130 -12.53 8.06 -5.16
C GLY A 130 -13.27 9.39 -4.99
N GLU A 131 -14.59 9.35 -4.78
CA GLU A 131 -15.41 10.51 -4.46
C GLU A 131 -15.35 10.75 -2.93
N GLU A 132 -14.28 11.43 -2.47
CA GLU A 132 -14.22 12.09 -1.16
C GLU A 132 -14.33 13.61 -1.32
#